data_AF-A0A1E3LNK7-F1
#
_entry.id   AF-A0A1E3LNK7-F1
#
_cell.length_a   1.000
_cell.length_b   1.000
_cell.length_c   1.000
_cell.angle_alpha   90.00
_cell.angle_beta   90.00
_cell.angle_gamma   90.00
#
_symmetry.space_group_name_H-M   'P 1'
#
loop_
_entity.id
_entity.type
_entity.pdbx_description
1 polymer ?
#
loop_
_entity_poly.entity_id
_entity_poly.type
_entity_poly.pdbx_seq_one_letter_code
_entity_poly.pdbx_strand_id
1 'polypeptide(L)'
;MSQQPLRAASRLVTGVKVSAAAVLLAACSAAVAQTPQGTPSMEARLRTQLRATTEQLQQAQNELAALKAGGATPAGAAGKASKDSPEALRKALDDAQQQLAAERQARERLSQDARASASEVKTVADKANAQIAQYRNAYDELLKLARQADAQRKQLAQETEVQRAALKLASEKNDRLYAVGQEILTAYETMDVATVVAARQPFATQARVKYEQIAQQYGDTLYEGKFDEQQAIAAASAKPGDAPAASAAPAEASAEASAPTATK
;
A
#
# COMPACT_ATOMS: atom_id res chain seq x y z
N MET A 1 31.78 -23.19 49.84
CA MET A 1 31.38 -24.54 49.38
C MET A 1 29.86 -24.58 49.35
N SER A 2 29.11 -24.88 48.29
CA SER A 2 29.37 -25.00 46.86
C SER A 2 27.99 -24.80 46.24
N GLN A 3 27.75 -23.67 45.58
CA GLN A 3 26.56 -23.44 44.76
C GLN A 3 26.96 -23.82 43.33
N GLN A 4 26.42 -24.93 42.83
CA GLN A 4 26.30 -25.17 41.39
C GLN A 4 24.90 -24.70 40.96
N PRO A 5 24.81 -24.02 39.82
CA PRO A 5 24.03 -24.66 38.77
C PRO A 5 24.73 -24.68 37.41
N LEU A 6 24.50 -25.81 36.75
CA LEU A 6 24.80 -26.15 35.37
C LEU A 6 24.37 -25.03 34.41
N ARG A 7 25.32 -24.40 33.73
CA ARG A 7 25.05 -23.66 32.48
C ARG A 7 25.25 -24.62 31.31
N ALA A 8 24.17 -25.29 30.94
CA ALA A 8 24.07 -25.99 29.68
C ALA A 8 23.92 -24.98 28.52
N ALA A 9 24.72 -25.20 27.49
CA ALA A 9 24.69 -24.49 26.24
C ALA A 9 23.36 -24.70 25.51
N SER A 10 22.76 -23.60 25.02
CA SER A 10 21.73 -23.66 23.97
C SER A 10 22.17 -22.76 22.81
N ARG A 11 22.99 -23.34 21.93
CA ARG A 11 23.07 -22.95 20.52
C ARG A 11 22.01 -23.75 19.75
N LEU A 12 21.53 -23.16 18.65
CA LEU A 12 20.65 -23.73 17.62
C LEU A 12 19.18 -23.93 18.02
N VAL A 13 18.29 -23.00 17.65
CA VAL A 13 17.08 -23.28 16.84
C VAL A 13 16.65 -21.98 16.14
N THR A 14 17.30 -21.65 15.02
CA THR A 14 16.78 -20.67 14.05
C THR A 14 16.57 -21.43 12.75
N GLY A 15 15.40 -22.06 12.58
CA GLY A 15 15.17 -22.89 11.40
C GLY A 15 13.74 -23.39 11.15
N VAL A 16 12.77 -23.14 12.04
CA VAL A 16 11.43 -23.76 11.91
C VAL A 16 10.31 -22.78 11.49
N LYS A 17 10.59 -21.47 11.36
CA LYS A 17 9.52 -20.49 11.08
C LYS A 17 9.23 -20.22 9.59
N VAL A 18 9.88 -20.90 8.65
CA VAL A 18 9.65 -20.69 7.20
C VAL A 18 8.71 -21.74 6.58
N SER A 19 8.43 -22.86 7.24
CA SER A 19 7.54 -23.90 6.70
C SER A 19 6.05 -23.79 7.07
N ALA A 20 5.65 -22.78 7.86
CA ALA A 20 4.24 -22.56 8.20
C ALA A 20 3.49 -21.66 7.19
N ALA A 21 4.22 -20.84 6.41
CA ALA A 21 3.60 -19.90 5.46
C ALA A 21 3.24 -20.55 4.12
N ALA A 22 3.87 -21.67 3.74
CA ALA A 22 3.61 -22.37 2.48
C ALA A 22 2.41 -23.33 2.56
N VAL A 23 2.01 -23.78 3.76
CA VAL A 23 0.85 -24.67 3.93
C VAL A 23 -0.46 -23.88 4.06
N LEU A 24 -0.43 -22.63 4.54
CA LEU A 24 -1.63 -21.79 4.60
C LEU A 24 -2.04 -21.17 3.25
N LEU A 25 -1.12 -21.06 2.28
CA LEU A 25 -1.44 -20.55 0.94
C LEU A 25 -1.96 -21.62 -0.04
N ALA A 26 -1.79 -22.90 0.29
CA ALA A 26 -2.31 -24.03 -0.50
C ALA A 26 -3.72 -24.47 -0.07
N ALA A 27 -4.22 -24.00 1.08
CA ALA A 27 -5.56 -24.32 1.57
C ALA A 27 -6.64 -23.34 1.10
N CYS A 28 -6.28 -22.15 0.60
CA CYS A 28 -7.26 -21.14 0.14
C CYS A 28 -7.60 -21.25 -1.36
N SER A 29 -6.80 -21.94 -2.18
CA SER A 29 -7.06 -22.12 -3.61
C SER A 29 -8.03 -23.29 -3.93
N ALA A 30 -8.34 -24.14 -2.95
CA ALA A 30 -9.31 -25.24 -3.10
C ALA A 30 -10.76 -24.86 -2.76
N ALA A 31 -11.01 -23.64 -2.26
CA ALA A 31 -12.33 -23.21 -1.79
C ALA A 31 -13.18 -22.45 -2.84
N VAL A 32 -12.66 -22.22 -4.06
CA VAL A 32 -13.37 -21.47 -5.12
C VAL A 32 -14.04 -22.37 -6.17
N ALA A 33 -13.97 -23.70 -6.03
CA ALA A 33 -14.54 -24.65 -7.01
C ALA A 33 -15.83 -25.35 -6.56
N GLN A 34 -16.47 -24.94 -5.45
CA GLN A 34 -17.74 -25.50 -5.02
C GLN A 34 -18.81 -24.42 -4.97
N THR A 35 -19.35 -24.11 -6.16
CA THR A 35 -20.70 -23.57 -6.26
C THR A 35 -21.65 -24.56 -5.58
N PRO A 36 -22.47 -24.14 -4.60
CA PRO A 36 -23.57 -24.97 -4.14
C PRO A 36 -24.61 -25.00 -5.26
N GLN A 37 -24.48 -26.00 -6.13
CA GLN A 37 -25.56 -26.46 -6.99
C GLN A 37 -26.69 -26.93 -6.06
N GLY A 38 -27.78 -26.18 -5.96
CA GLY A 38 -28.97 -26.69 -5.29
C GLY A 38 -29.92 -25.67 -4.67
N THR A 39 -29.53 -24.40 -4.52
CA THR A 39 -30.50 -23.34 -4.22
C THR A 39 -30.96 -22.69 -5.53
N PRO A 40 -32.26 -22.69 -5.84
CA PRO A 40 -32.76 -21.93 -6.99
C PRO A 40 -32.35 -20.48 -6.80
N SER A 41 -31.48 -19.97 -7.67
CA SER A 41 -31.08 -18.57 -7.64
C SER A 41 -32.34 -17.70 -7.79
N MET A 42 -32.32 -16.48 -7.24
CA MET A 42 -33.42 -15.52 -7.39
C MET A 42 -33.88 -15.39 -8.86
N GLU A 43 -32.93 -15.49 -9.80
CA GLU A 43 -33.18 -15.50 -11.24
C GLU A 43 -33.98 -16.74 -11.71
N ALA A 44 -33.71 -17.93 -11.16
CA ALA A 44 -34.49 -19.14 -11.42
C ALA A 44 -35.93 -19.00 -10.89
N ARG A 45 -36.12 -18.43 -9.69
CA ARG A 45 -37.46 -18.12 -9.15
C ARG A 45 -38.22 -17.11 -10.02
N LEU A 46 -37.56 -16.04 -10.46
CA LEU A 46 -38.14 -15.02 -11.35
C LEU A 46 -38.52 -15.61 -12.71
N ARG A 47 -37.70 -16.50 -13.29
CA ARG A 47 -38.05 -17.20 -14.53
C ARG A 47 -39.27 -18.12 -14.37
N THR A 48 -39.37 -18.85 -13.26
CA THR A 48 -40.53 -19.70 -12.98
C THR A 48 -41.79 -18.87 -12.75
N GLN A 49 -41.70 -17.74 -12.03
CA GLN A 49 -42.81 -16.79 -11.89
C GLN A 49 -43.25 -16.23 -13.24
N LEU A 50 -42.33 -15.78 -14.10
CA LEU A 50 -42.67 -15.25 -15.42
C LEU A 50 -43.32 -16.31 -16.34
N ARG A 51 -42.88 -17.57 -16.27
CA ARG A 51 -43.54 -18.66 -17.01
C ARG A 51 -44.95 -18.92 -16.49
N ALA A 52 -45.11 -19.02 -15.16
CA ALA A 52 -46.42 -19.21 -14.54
C ALA A 52 -47.38 -18.05 -14.85
N THR A 53 -46.93 -16.79 -14.83
CA THR A 53 -47.78 -15.65 -15.19
C THR A 53 -48.13 -15.63 -16.68
N THR A 54 -47.22 -16.06 -17.55
CA THR A 54 -47.47 -16.19 -19.00
C THR A 54 -48.49 -17.29 -19.29
N GLU A 55 -48.36 -18.44 -18.62
CA GLU A 55 -49.31 -19.55 -18.68
C GLU A 55 -50.69 -19.11 -18.19
N GLN A 56 -50.78 -18.41 -17.06
CA GLN A 56 -52.04 -17.84 -16.56
C GLN A 56 -52.68 -16.87 -17.55
N LEU A 57 -51.88 -16.04 -18.22
CA LEU A 57 -52.37 -15.07 -19.21
C LEU A 57 -52.89 -15.80 -20.46
N GLN A 58 -52.20 -16.85 -20.90
CA GLN A 58 -52.62 -17.67 -22.04
C GLN A 58 -53.88 -18.49 -21.71
N GLN A 59 -53.99 -19.00 -20.48
CA GLN A 59 -55.15 -19.73 -19.98
C GLN A 59 -56.38 -18.81 -19.87
N ALA A 60 -56.21 -17.61 -19.31
CA ALA A 60 -57.27 -16.59 -19.26
C ALA A 60 -57.69 -16.10 -20.65
N GLN A 61 -56.76 -15.98 -21.60
CA GLN A 61 -57.08 -15.67 -23.00
C GLN A 61 -57.88 -16.80 -23.66
N ASN A 62 -57.53 -18.05 -23.40
CA ASN A 62 -58.26 -19.21 -23.90
C ASN A 62 -59.66 -19.32 -23.27
N GLU A 63 -59.81 -19.04 -21.98
CA GLU A 63 -61.11 -18.96 -21.30
C GLU A 63 -61.96 -17.83 -21.86
N LEU A 64 -61.39 -16.64 -22.11
CA LEU A 64 -62.09 -15.54 -22.79
C LEU A 64 -62.46 -15.89 -24.23
N ALA A 65 -61.61 -16.61 -24.97
CA ALA A 65 -61.92 -17.09 -26.31
C ALA A 65 -63.03 -18.15 -26.28
N ALA A 66 -63.02 -19.06 -25.30
CA ALA A 66 -64.06 -20.07 -25.09
C ALA A 66 -65.40 -19.43 -24.69
N LEU A 67 -65.38 -18.40 -23.83
CA LEU A 67 -66.57 -17.62 -23.46
C LEU A 67 -67.09 -16.77 -24.61
N LYS A 68 -66.21 -16.20 -25.45
CA LYS A 68 -66.61 -15.49 -26.68
C LYS A 68 -67.14 -16.44 -27.76
N ALA A 69 -66.57 -17.62 -27.89
CA ALA A 69 -67.02 -18.66 -28.81
C ALA A 69 -68.34 -19.31 -28.35
N GLY A 70 -68.53 -19.47 -27.04
CA GLY A 70 -69.80 -19.88 -26.43
C GLY A 70 -70.82 -18.75 -26.28
N GLY A 71 -70.41 -17.49 -26.49
CA GLY A 71 -71.22 -16.27 -26.31
C GLY A 71 -71.92 -15.77 -27.59
N ALA A 72 -71.75 -16.44 -28.73
CA ALA A 72 -72.41 -16.07 -29.98
C ALA A 72 -73.76 -16.81 -30.22
N THR A 73 -74.47 -17.23 -29.17
CA THR A 73 -75.95 -17.33 -29.06
C THR A 73 -76.28 -17.91 -27.68
N PRO A 74 -77.04 -17.21 -26.80
CA PRO A 74 -78.45 -16.98 -27.06
C PRO A 74 -78.98 -15.61 -26.58
N ALA A 75 -79.30 -14.73 -27.52
CA ALA A 75 -80.37 -13.73 -27.33
C ALA A 75 -81.78 -14.38 -27.19
N GLY A 76 -81.86 -15.72 -27.13
CA GLY A 76 -83.07 -16.50 -26.86
C GLY A 76 -83.18 -17.08 -25.44
N ALA A 77 -82.17 -16.93 -24.56
CA ALA A 77 -82.24 -17.42 -23.17
C ALA A 77 -82.37 -16.31 -22.11
N ALA A 78 -82.15 -15.05 -22.47
CA ALA A 78 -82.50 -13.92 -21.60
C ALA A 78 -84.04 -13.75 -21.47
N GLY A 79 -84.81 -14.27 -22.41
CA GLY A 79 -86.29 -14.29 -22.35
C GLY A 79 -86.91 -15.49 -21.64
N LYS A 80 -86.10 -16.49 -21.24
CA LYS A 80 -86.56 -17.67 -20.48
C LYS A 80 -85.97 -17.79 -19.08
N ALA A 81 -85.00 -16.95 -18.71
CA ALA A 81 -84.49 -16.85 -17.34
C ALA A 81 -85.31 -15.88 -16.44
N SER A 82 -86.41 -15.31 -16.93
CA SER A 82 -87.32 -14.46 -16.13
C SER A 82 -88.34 -15.23 -15.30
N LYS A 83 -88.24 -16.57 -15.26
CA LYS A 83 -89.10 -17.46 -14.47
C LYS A 83 -88.35 -18.47 -13.60
N ASP A 84 -87.03 -18.45 -13.60
CA ASP A 84 -86.24 -19.23 -12.64
C ASP A 84 -86.15 -18.43 -11.32
N SER A 85 -86.58 -19.05 -10.24
CA SER A 85 -86.94 -18.47 -8.94
C SER A 85 -86.02 -17.36 -8.41
N PRO A 86 -86.55 -16.38 -7.65
CA PRO A 86 -85.75 -15.36 -6.93
C PRO A 86 -84.63 -15.96 -6.06
N GLU A 87 -84.72 -17.24 -5.71
CA GLU A 87 -83.68 -18.01 -5.02
C GLU A 87 -82.42 -18.26 -5.86
N ALA A 88 -82.53 -18.44 -7.19
CA ALA A 88 -81.37 -18.61 -8.07
C ALA A 88 -80.56 -17.30 -8.20
N LEU A 89 -81.26 -16.16 -8.29
CA LEU A 89 -80.64 -14.84 -8.28
C LEU A 89 -79.97 -14.52 -6.94
N ARG A 90 -80.57 -14.94 -5.81
CA ARG A 90 -79.96 -14.80 -4.48
C ARG A 90 -78.67 -15.61 -4.36
N LYS A 91 -78.68 -16.87 -4.80
CA LYS A 91 -77.47 -17.71 -4.82
C LYS A 91 -76.34 -17.09 -5.66
N ALA A 92 -76.67 -16.57 -6.84
CA ALA A 92 -75.66 -15.91 -7.69
C ALA A 92 -75.07 -14.65 -7.05
N LEU A 93 -75.87 -13.88 -6.29
CA LEU A 93 -75.37 -12.73 -5.53
C LEU A 93 -74.48 -13.16 -4.37
N ASP A 94 -74.85 -14.22 -3.63
CA ASP A 94 -74.05 -14.76 -2.54
C ASP A 94 -72.71 -15.30 -3.06
N ASP A 95 -72.71 -16.02 -4.17
CA ASP A 95 -71.49 -16.53 -4.82
C ASP A 95 -70.58 -15.39 -5.30
N ALA A 96 -71.16 -14.34 -5.92
CA ALA A 96 -70.41 -13.16 -6.34
C ALA A 96 -69.82 -12.39 -5.14
N GLN A 97 -70.55 -12.29 -4.03
CA GLN A 97 -70.05 -11.68 -2.80
C GLN A 97 -68.90 -12.48 -2.19
N GLN A 98 -69.00 -13.82 -2.18
CA GLN A 98 -67.93 -14.70 -1.72
C GLN A 98 -66.68 -14.59 -2.59
N GLN A 99 -66.84 -14.52 -3.92
CA GLN A 99 -65.72 -14.31 -4.85
C GLN A 99 -65.03 -12.96 -4.62
N LEU A 100 -65.79 -11.88 -4.41
CA LEU A 100 -65.23 -10.55 -4.17
C LEU A 100 -64.50 -10.48 -2.81
N ALA A 101 -65.01 -11.17 -1.79
CA ALA A 101 -64.33 -11.32 -0.51
C ALA A 101 -63.02 -12.12 -0.64
N ALA A 102 -63.04 -13.23 -1.39
CA ALA A 102 -61.85 -14.04 -1.66
C ALA A 102 -60.79 -13.25 -2.46
N GLU A 103 -61.20 -12.48 -3.47
CA GLU A 103 -60.30 -11.65 -4.27
C GLU A 103 -59.67 -10.53 -3.42
N ARG A 104 -60.45 -9.88 -2.55
CA ARG A 104 -59.91 -8.88 -1.61
C ARG A 104 -58.87 -9.49 -0.67
N GLN A 105 -59.13 -10.68 -0.14
CA GLN A 105 -58.18 -11.37 0.72
C GLN A 105 -56.91 -11.78 -0.04
N ALA A 106 -57.03 -12.23 -1.29
CA ALA A 106 -55.88 -12.54 -2.15
C ALA A 106 -55.05 -11.29 -2.49
N ARG A 107 -55.70 -10.16 -2.82
CA ARG A 107 -55.03 -8.88 -3.07
C ARG A 107 -54.30 -8.36 -1.84
N GLU A 108 -54.91 -8.46 -0.67
CA GLU A 108 -54.29 -8.05 0.59
C GLU A 108 -53.03 -8.89 0.87
N ARG A 109 -53.11 -10.22 0.72
CA ARG A 109 -51.94 -11.12 0.86
C ARG A 109 -50.83 -10.77 -0.12
N LEU A 110 -51.15 -10.60 -1.41
CA LEU A 110 -50.17 -10.19 -2.42
C LEU A 110 -49.52 -8.83 -2.10
N SER A 111 -50.29 -7.89 -1.54
CA SER A 111 -49.74 -6.59 -1.13
C SER A 111 -48.80 -6.72 0.07
N GLN A 112 -49.09 -7.62 1.01
CA GLN A 112 -48.24 -7.91 2.16
C GLN A 112 -46.95 -8.60 1.72
N ASP A 113 -47.04 -9.60 0.83
CA ASP A 113 -45.89 -10.30 0.26
C ASP A 113 -45.00 -9.35 -0.58
N ALA A 114 -45.60 -8.45 -1.34
CA ALA A 114 -44.88 -7.42 -2.10
C ALA A 114 -44.14 -6.45 -1.16
N ARG A 115 -44.77 -6.04 -0.05
CA ARG A 115 -44.11 -5.18 0.97
C ARG A 115 -42.99 -5.91 1.70
N ALA A 116 -43.19 -7.19 2.04
CA ALA A 116 -42.19 -8.02 2.70
C ALA A 116 -40.99 -8.27 1.77
N SER A 117 -41.21 -8.65 0.51
CA SER A 117 -40.12 -8.81 -0.45
C SER A 117 -39.39 -7.50 -0.76
N ALA A 118 -40.09 -6.36 -0.84
CA ALA A 118 -39.45 -5.06 -1.02
C ALA A 118 -38.56 -4.68 0.18
N SER A 119 -38.99 -4.98 1.41
CA SER A 119 -38.18 -4.71 2.60
C SER A 119 -36.96 -5.63 2.68
N GLU A 120 -37.10 -6.90 2.30
CA GLU A 120 -35.98 -7.85 2.17
C GLU A 120 -34.96 -7.37 1.15
N VAL A 121 -35.39 -6.99 -0.06
CA VAL A 121 -34.51 -6.47 -1.11
C VAL A 121 -33.76 -5.22 -0.62
N LYS A 122 -34.45 -4.31 0.09
CA LYS A 122 -33.81 -3.14 0.69
C LYS A 122 -32.74 -3.54 1.70
N THR A 123 -33.03 -4.47 2.60
CA THR A 123 -32.06 -4.92 3.61
C THR A 123 -30.84 -5.60 2.99
N VAL A 124 -31.04 -6.35 1.90
CA VAL A 124 -29.94 -6.98 1.14
C VAL A 124 -29.11 -5.91 0.44
N ALA A 125 -29.73 -4.91 -0.18
CA ALA A 125 -29.04 -3.80 -0.81
C ALA A 125 -28.22 -2.98 0.22
N ASP A 126 -28.80 -2.69 1.39
CA ASP A 126 -28.12 -1.97 2.47
C ASP A 126 -26.91 -2.76 3.00
N LYS A 127 -27.05 -4.09 3.18
CA LYS A 127 -25.93 -4.96 3.56
C LYS A 127 -24.84 -5.02 2.48
N ALA A 128 -25.21 -5.11 1.21
CA ALA A 128 -24.26 -5.11 0.10
C ALA A 128 -23.49 -3.77 0.03
N ASN A 129 -24.20 -2.65 0.20
CA ASN A 129 -23.58 -1.32 0.24
C ASN A 129 -22.63 -1.18 1.45
N ALA A 130 -23.02 -1.70 2.62
CA ALA A 130 -22.15 -1.72 3.79
C ALA A 130 -20.87 -2.54 3.55
N GLN A 131 -20.98 -3.71 2.90
CA GLN A 131 -19.82 -4.52 2.53
C GLN A 131 -18.92 -3.80 1.52
N ILE A 132 -19.50 -3.16 0.48
CA ILE A 132 -18.73 -2.37 -0.49
C ILE A 132 -17.99 -1.23 0.20
N ALA A 133 -18.64 -0.53 1.14
CA ALA A 133 -18.01 0.53 1.93
C ALA A 133 -16.87 -0.02 2.80
N GLN A 134 -17.04 -1.17 3.44
CA GLN A 134 -15.99 -1.83 4.21
C GLN A 134 -14.78 -2.21 3.34
N TYR A 135 -15.01 -2.79 2.16
CA TYR A 135 -13.93 -3.11 1.23
C TYR A 135 -13.19 -1.86 0.77
N ARG A 136 -13.92 -0.79 0.41
CA ARG A 136 -13.30 0.50 0.03
C ARG A 136 -12.45 1.08 1.15
N ASN A 137 -12.98 1.11 2.37
CA ASN A 137 -12.24 1.58 3.53
C ASN A 137 -10.98 0.74 3.77
N ALA A 138 -11.07 -0.59 3.68
CA ALA A 138 -9.91 -1.47 3.79
C ALA A 138 -8.87 -1.18 2.70
N TYR A 139 -9.29 -0.99 1.45
CA TYR A 139 -8.38 -0.60 0.36
C TYR A 139 -7.70 0.74 0.63
N ASP A 140 -8.44 1.74 1.11
CA ASP A 140 -7.89 3.05 1.45
C ASP A 140 -6.91 2.98 2.64
N GLU A 141 -7.19 2.14 3.63
CA GLU A 141 -6.29 1.87 4.75
C GLU A 141 -5.00 1.18 4.30
N LEU A 142 -5.10 0.15 3.44
CA LEU A 142 -3.95 -0.50 2.84
C LEU A 142 -3.10 0.48 2.02
N LEU A 143 -3.74 1.36 1.26
CA LEU A 143 -3.05 2.37 0.46
C LEU A 143 -2.33 3.40 1.35
N LYS A 144 -2.95 3.81 2.46
CA LYS A 144 -2.32 4.68 3.47
C LYS A 144 -1.12 4.00 4.12
N LEU A 145 -1.26 2.73 4.52
CA LEU A 145 -0.18 1.93 5.10
C LEU A 145 1.00 1.78 4.13
N ALA A 146 0.72 1.49 2.85
CA ALA A 146 1.75 1.39 1.83
C ALA A 146 2.51 2.72 1.68
N ARG A 147 1.79 3.86 1.58
CA ARG A 147 2.42 5.19 1.51
C ARG A 147 3.24 5.53 2.75
N GLN A 148 2.77 5.17 3.94
CA GLN A 148 3.51 5.34 5.19
C GLN A 148 4.77 4.47 5.22
N ALA A 149 4.69 3.22 4.80
CA ALA A 149 5.85 2.33 4.70
C ALA A 149 6.89 2.84 3.70
N ASP A 150 6.45 3.36 2.54
CA ASP A 150 7.34 3.96 1.55
C ASP A 150 8.00 5.25 2.08
N ALA A 151 7.25 6.08 2.82
CA ALA A 151 7.80 7.27 3.46
C ALA A 151 8.85 6.90 4.52
N GLN A 152 8.57 5.91 5.37
CA GLN A 152 9.52 5.40 6.37
C GLN A 152 10.77 4.80 5.72
N ARG A 153 10.61 4.02 4.63
CA ARG A 153 11.76 3.51 3.87
C ARG A 153 12.63 4.63 3.30
N LYS A 154 12.02 5.68 2.76
CA LYS A 154 12.75 6.85 2.25
C LYS A 154 13.48 7.62 3.36
N GLN A 155 12.83 7.81 4.51
CA GLN A 155 13.44 8.45 5.67
C GLN A 155 14.63 7.65 6.19
N LEU A 156 14.45 6.35 6.42
CA LEU A 156 15.54 5.47 6.85
C LEU A 156 16.68 5.43 5.81
N ALA A 157 16.36 5.38 4.52
CA ALA A 157 17.39 5.45 3.49
C ALA A 157 18.19 6.75 3.56
N GLN A 158 17.52 7.90 3.73
CA GLN A 158 18.19 9.20 3.90
C GLN A 158 19.06 9.24 5.16
N GLU A 159 18.55 8.77 6.29
CA GLU A 159 19.32 8.68 7.55
C GLU A 159 20.55 7.79 7.40
N THR A 160 20.43 6.65 6.71
CA THR A 160 21.57 5.76 6.48
C THR A 160 22.62 6.38 5.56
N GLU A 161 22.21 7.14 4.54
CA GLU A 161 23.15 7.87 3.68
C GLU A 161 23.86 8.97 4.47
N VAL A 162 23.14 9.69 5.34
CA VAL A 162 23.74 10.70 6.22
C VAL A 162 24.75 10.10 7.18
N GLN A 163 24.40 8.99 7.83
CA GLN A 163 25.30 8.28 8.72
C GLN A 163 26.53 7.74 7.98
N ARG A 164 26.35 7.20 6.76
CA ARG A 164 27.48 6.74 5.94
C ARG A 164 28.42 7.87 5.56
N ALA A 165 27.88 9.03 5.19
CA ALA A 165 28.68 10.21 4.88
C ALA A 165 29.44 10.72 6.12
N ALA A 166 28.79 10.76 7.28
CA ALA A 166 29.43 11.13 8.55
C ALA A 166 30.56 10.16 8.93
N LEU A 167 30.34 8.84 8.79
CA LEU A 167 31.37 7.84 9.05
C LEU A 167 32.57 7.96 8.10
N LYS A 168 32.33 8.22 6.80
CA LYS A 168 33.41 8.47 5.83
C LYS A 168 34.24 9.69 6.20
N LEU A 169 33.58 10.80 6.52
CA LEU A 169 34.27 12.02 6.96
C LEU A 169 35.07 11.78 8.24
N ALA A 170 34.50 11.04 9.20
CA ALA A 170 35.19 10.68 10.44
C ALA A 170 36.42 9.81 10.17
N SER A 171 36.34 8.80 9.29
CA SER A 171 37.49 7.99 8.92
C SER A 171 38.57 8.81 8.23
N GLU A 172 38.22 9.68 7.27
CA GLU A 172 39.21 10.53 6.59
C GLU A 172 39.92 11.49 7.54
N LYS A 173 39.19 12.07 8.50
CA LYS A 173 39.76 12.95 9.52
C LYS A 173 40.66 12.17 10.49
N ASN A 174 40.26 10.96 10.86
CA ASN A 174 41.05 10.07 11.70
C ASN A 174 42.37 9.68 11.02
N ASP A 175 42.32 9.29 9.74
CA ASP A 175 43.51 8.97 8.94
C ASP A 175 44.46 10.18 8.84
N ARG A 176 43.93 11.39 8.62
CA ARG A 176 44.72 12.63 8.61
C ARG A 176 45.39 12.91 9.96
N LEU A 177 44.65 12.75 11.06
CA LEU A 177 45.22 12.94 12.41
C LEU A 177 46.32 11.91 12.70
N TYR A 178 46.16 10.66 12.26
CA TYR A 178 47.20 9.64 12.38
C TYR A 178 48.44 9.97 11.54
N ALA A 179 48.26 10.44 10.30
CA ALA A 179 49.37 10.87 9.43
C ALA A 179 50.15 12.03 10.06
N VAL A 180 49.46 13.07 10.52
CA VAL A 180 50.09 14.21 11.23
C VAL A 180 50.80 13.73 12.50
N GLY A 181 50.21 12.81 13.26
CA GLY A 181 50.85 12.21 14.43
C GLY A 181 52.16 11.48 14.09
N GLN A 182 52.19 10.74 12.98
CA GLN A 182 53.41 10.09 12.48
C GLN A 182 54.45 11.09 11.98
N GLU A 183 54.03 12.16 11.31
CA GLU A 183 54.92 13.25 10.88
C GLU A 183 55.59 13.93 12.08
N ILE A 184 54.83 14.20 13.15
CA ILE A 184 55.37 14.75 14.40
C ILE A 184 56.39 13.78 15.03
N LEU A 185 56.07 12.48 15.10
CA LEU A 185 57.00 11.46 15.62
C LEU A 185 58.29 11.40 14.78
N THR A 186 58.16 11.40 13.46
CA THR A 186 59.29 11.35 12.51
C THR A 186 60.13 12.63 12.60
N ALA A 187 59.48 13.79 12.76
CA ALA A 187 60.17 15.05 12.99
C ALA A 187 60.97 15.02 14.30
N TYR A 188 60.45 14.40 15.36
CA TYR A 188 61.20 14.20 16.61
C TYR A 188 62.35 13.20 16.46
N GLU A 189 62.18 12.12 15.69
CA GLU A 189 63.24 11.13 15.43
C GLU A 189 64.39 11.73 14.59
N THR A 190 64.05 12.59 13.62
CA THR A 190 65.02 13.27 12.75
C THR A 190 65.62 14.54 13.38
N MET A 191 65.08 15.03 14.50
CA MET A 191 65.71 16.08 15.30
C MET A 191 66.95 15.54 16.03
N ASP A 192 68.08 15.65 15.36
CA ASP A 192 69.37 15.17 15.85
C ASP A 192 69.90 16.03 17.02
N VAL A 193 70.79 15.47 17.85
CA VAL A 193 71.37 16.17 19.03
C VAL A 193 72.09 17.46 18.61
N ALA A 194 72.66 17.50 17.41
CA ALA A 194 73.27 18.68 16.80
C ALA A 194 72.29 19.84 16.61
N THR A 195 71.04 19.55 16.23
CA THR A 195 69.95 20.54 16.04
C THR A 195 69.52 21.15 17.38
N VAL A 196 69.47 20.36 18.45
CA VAL A 196 69.17 20.84 19.82
C VAL A 196 70.30 21.72 20.36
N VAL A 197 71.56 21.37 20.09
CA VAL A 197 72.72 22.18 20.46
C VAL A 197 72.76 23.50 19.69
N ALA A 198 72.44 23.49 18.38
CA ALA A 198 72.31 24.70 17.57
C ALA A 198 71.16 25.61 18.02
N ALA A 199 70.02 25.04 18.42
CA ALA A 199 68.86 25.79 18.92
C ALA A 199 69.09 26.48 20.28
N ARG A 200 70.05 25.97 21.09
CA ARG A 200 70.46 26.58 22.37
C ARG A 200 71.44 27.74 22.20
N GLN A 201 71.99 27.97 21.01
CA GLN A 201 72.86 29.13 20.79
C GLN A 201 72.03 30.42 20.62
N PRO A 202 72.45 31.55 21.25
CA PRO A 202 71.67 32.79 21.30
C PRO A 202 71.47 33.48 19.92
N PHE A 203 72.16 33.03 18.86
CA PHE A 203 72.03 33.57 17.50
C PHE A 203 71.10 32.78 16.57
N ALA A 204 70.51 31.68 17.05
CA ALA A 204 69.59 30.83 16.26
C ALA A 204 68.13 31.34 16.30
N THR A 205 67.93 32.66 16.24
CA THR A 205 66.58 33.27 16.21
C THR A 205 65.74 32.73 15.05
N GLN A 206 66.35 32.51 13.88
CA GLN A 206 65.70 31.89 12.73
C GLN A 206 65.26 30.44 12.99
N ALA A 207 65.99 29.68 13.80
CA ALA A 207 65.58 28.32 14.14
C ALA A 207 64.36 28.32 15.08
N ARG A 208 64.32 29.23 16.06
CA ARG A 208 63.17 29.39 16.96
C ARG A 208 61.89 29.75 16.21
N VAL A 209 61.95 30.70 15.27
CA VAL A 209 60.80 31.10 14.43
C VAL A 209 60.32 29.92 13.57
N LYS A 210 61.23 29.13 13.00
CA LYS A 210 60.86 27.93 12.22
C LYS A 210 60.14 26.89 13.09
N TYR A 211 60.61 26.65 14.31
CA TYR A 211 59.91 25.71 15.22
C TYR A 211 58.54 26.23 15.66
N GLU A 212 58.40 27.54 15.87
CA GLU A 212 57.11 28.15 16.18
C GLU A 212 56.15 28.06 14.99
N GLN A 213 56.64 28.27 13.76
CA GLN A 213 55.84 28.12 12.55
C GLN A 213 55.43 26.66 12.30
N ILE A 214 56.32 25.70 12.55
CA ILE A 214 56.01 24.26 12.47
C ILE A 214 54.97 23.89 13.53
N ALA A 215 55.11 24.39 14.77
CA ALA A 215 54.13 24.16 15.83
C ALA A 215 52.76 24.78 15.51
N GLN A 216 52.72 25.96 14.88
CA GLN A 216 51.49 26.59 14.40
C GLN A 216 50.84 25.75 13.28
N GLN A 217 51.61 25.33 12.27
CA GLN A 217 51.10 24.51 11.17
C GLN A 217 50.53 23.15 11.63
N TYR A 218 51.20 22.50 12.59
CA TYR A 218 50.67 21.28 13.20
C TYR A 218 49.46 21.56 14.10
N GLY A 219 49.43 22.71 14.78
CA GLY A 219 48.25 23.18 15.51
C GLY A 219 47.05 23.34 14.59
N ASP A 220 47.22 24.04 13.47
CA ASP A 220 46.16 24.30 12.49
C ASP A 220 45.63 23.00 11.88
N THR A 221 46.50 22.08 11.47
CA THR A 221 46.09 20.77 10.92
C THR A 221 45.39 19.87 11.94
N LEU A 222 45.78 19.90 13.23
CA LEU A 222 45.03 19.21 14.28
C LEU A 222 43.65 19.82 14.52
N TYR A 223 43.56 21.16 14.51
CA TYR A 223 42.29 21.87 14.68
C TYR A 223 41.34 21.62 13.50
N GLU A 224 41.84 21.67 12.27
CA GLU A 224 41.10 21.31 11.06
C GLU A 224 40.72 19.83 11.01
N GLY A 225 41.54 18.96 11.59
CA GLY A 225 41.31 17.52 11.72
C GLY A 225 40.24 17.13 12.75
N LYS A 226 39.82 18.06 13.62
CA LYS A 226 38.81 17.80 14.64
C LYS A 226 37.46 17.49 13.99
N PHE A 227 36.85 16.38 14.41
CA PHE A 227 35.51 16.02 13.95
C PHE A 227 34.46 16.96 14.56
N ASP A 228 33.66 17.59 13.71
CA ASP A 228 32.49 18.37 14.06
C ASP A 228 31.25 17.71 13.46
N GLU A 229 30.33 17.30 14.33
CA GLU A 229 29.11 16.59 13.96
C GLU A 229 28.19 17.46 13.09
N GLN A 230 28.22 18.79 13.27
CA GLN A 230 27.44 19.71 12.41
C GLN A 230 28.02 19.80 11.00
N GLN A 231 29.34 19.75 10.84
CA GLN A 231 29.99 19.71 9.53
C GLN A 231 29.74 18.37 8.82
N ALA A 232 29.69 17.27 9.57
CA ALA A 232 29.35 15.95 9.03
C ALA A 232 27.89 15.89 8.53
N ILE A 233 26.94 16.47 9.27
CA ILE A 233 25.53 16.57 8.86
C ILE A 233 25.37 17.53 7.68
N ALA A 234 26.12 18.64 7.63
CA ALA A 234 26.14 19.57 6.50
C ALA A 234 26.72 18.94 5.22
N ALA A 235 27.83 18.19 5.32
CA ALA A 235 28.43 17.48 4.19
C ALA A 235 27.54 16.34 3.69
N ALA A 236 26.79 15.69 4.57
CA ALA A 236 25.83 14.65 4.24
C ALA A 236 24.54 15.16 3.58
N SER A 237 24.13 16.41 3.90
CA SER A 237 22.94 17.05 3.33
C SER A 237 23.25 17.85 2.06
N ALA A 238 24.52 18.16 1.80
CA ALA A 238 24.99 18.68 0.53
C ALA A 238 24.92 17.59 -0.56
N LYS A 239 23.93 17.73 -1.44
CA LYS A 239 23.70 16.87 -2.61
C LYS A 239 24.98 16.74 -3.46
N PRO A 240 25.30 15.57 -4.03
CA PRO A 240 26.46 15.40 -4.92
C PRO A 240 26.19 16.15 -6.23
N GLY A 241 26.56 17.42 -6.29
CA GLY A 241 26.29 18.29 -7.43
C GLY A 241 26.81 19.72 -7.27
N ASP A 242 26.91 20.24 -6.06
CA ASP A 242 27.58 21.53 -5.78
C ASP A 242 28.93 21.28 -5.10
N ALA A 243 29.87 20.75 -5.87
CA ALA A 243 31.27 21.06 -5.60
C ALA A 243 31.55 22.41 -6.29
N PRO A 244 32.00 23.46 -5.57
CA PRO A 244 32.53 24.62 -6.25
C PRO A 244 33.76 24.13 -7.01
N ALA A 245 33.71 24.28 -8.33
CA ALA A 245 34.85 24.07 -9.21
C ALA A 245 35.98 25.01 -8.77
N ALA A 246 36.84 24.53 -7.87
CA ALA A 246 38.12 25.14 -7.62
C ALA A 246 38.91 25.01 -8.92
N SER A 247 39.18 26.17 -9.51
CA SER A 247 39.86 26.38 -10.78
C SER A 247 41.09 25.50 -10.90
N ALA A 248 41.06 24.63 -11.90
CA ALA A 248 42.24 23.97 -12.43
C ALA A 248 43.31 25.01 -12.78
N ALA A 249 44.47 24.89 -12.14
CA ALA A 249 45.71 25.47 -12.63
C ALA A 249 46.06 24.85 -13.99
N PRO A 250 46.57 25.62 -14.96
CA PRO A 250 46.85 25.11 -16.29
C PRO A 250 48.09 24.21 -16.25
N ALA A 251 47.89 22.95 -16.64
CA ALA A 251 48.97 22.03 -16.98
C ALA A 251 49.68 22.51 -18.25
N GLU A 252 51.00 22.48 -18.19
CA GLU A 252 51.93 22.62 -19.30
C GLU A 252 51.53 21.68 -20.45
N ALA A 253 51.38 22.24 -21.65
CA ALA A 253 51.42 21.50 -22.90
C ALA A 253 52.59 22.04 -23.72
N SER A 254 53.70 21.32 -23.68
CA SER A 254 54.73 21.39 -24.71
C SER A 254 54.27 20.54 -25.90
N ALA A 255 54.11 21.13 -27.09
CA ALA A 255 54.46 20.51 -28.38
C ALA A 255 54.08 21.43 -29.58
N GLU A 256 55.11 21.81 -30.33
CA GLU A 256 55.16 21.88 -31.80
C GLU A 256 54.17 22.76 -32.58
N ALA A 257 54.67 23.90 -33.08
CA ALA A 257 54.30 24.42 -34.39
C ALA A 257 55.47 25.22 -34.99
N SER A 258 56.38 24.50 -35.65
CA SER A 258 57.33 25.06 -36.61
C SER A 258 56.56 25.58 -37.82
N ALA A 259 56.50 26.90 -38.02
CA ALA A 259 55.96 27.49 -39.24
C ALA A 259 57.11 27.90 -40.19
N PRO A 260 57.03 27.59 -41.50
CA PRO A 260 57.96 28.10 -42.49
C PRO A 260 57.63 29.56 -42.86
N THR A 261 58.69 30.31 -43.13
CA THR A 261 58.70 31.69 -43.58
C THR A 261 58.14 31.80 -45.00
N ALA A 262 57.13 32.65 -45.20
CA ALA A 262 56.75 33.16 -46.51
C ALA A 262 56.40 34.64 -46.36
N THR A 263 57.36 35.49 -46.71
CA THR A 263 57.17 36.94 -46.85
C THR A 263 57.21 37.28 -48.32
N LYS A 264 56.22 38.08 -48.72
CA LYS A 264 56.09 38.79 -49.99
C LYS A 264 57.09 39.93 -50.09
#